data_AF-C8VXX6-F1
#
_entry.id   AF-C8VXX6-F1
#
_cell.length_a   1.000
_cell.length_b   1.000
_cell.length_c   1.000
_cell.angle_alpha   90.00
_cell.angle_beta   90.00
_cell.angle_gamma   90.00
#
_symmetry.space_group_name_H-M   'P 1'
#
loop_
_entity.id
_entity.type
_entity.pdbx_description
1 polymer ?
#
loop_
_entity_poly.entity_id
_entity_poly.type
_entity_poly.pdbx_seq_one_letter_code
_entity_poly.pdbx_strand_id
1 'polypeptide(L)'
;MAKQLNSRLNVASILNPRQPNRIKGRVVIARLSIYNKLTGRGIIIVAQSAKKERLLKMLIATFIDGLVLEGKTYEELVRKLRSTSFKPGKDVKEYMKDTQRRVQFQTGKEISYTDYESFILELVRVEIITNLKIQE
;
A
#
# COMPACT_ATOMS: atom_id res chain seq x y z
N MET A 1 24.12 -19.19 58.38
CA MET A 1 22.80 -18.81 58.90
C MET A 1 22.28 -17.61 58.10
N ALA A 2 20.96 -17.60 57.84
CA ALA A 2 20.16 -16.59 57.11
C ALA A 2 20.33 -16.54 55.58
N LYS A 3 19.31 -16.35 54.76
CA LYS A 3 17.88 -16.72 54.71
C LYS A 3 17.45 -16.28 53.28
N GLN A 4 16.61 -17.07 52.61
CA GLN A 4 16.05 -16.78 51.29
C GLN A 4 15.44 -15.37 51.20
N LEU A 5 15.47 -14.77 50.00
CA LEU A 5 14.25 -14.22 49.41
C LEU A 5 14.32 -14.17 47.87
N ASN A 6 13.72 -15.19 47.24
CA ASN A 6 13.21 -15.10 45.88
C ASN A 6 12.20 -13.95 45.82
N SER A 7 12.49 -12.89 45.07
CA SER A 7 11.46 -11.96 44.62
C SER A 7 11.37 -11.99 43.10
N ARG A 8 10.34 -12.74 42.69
CA ARG A 8 9.74 -12.81 41.37
C ARG A 8 9.67 -11.42 40.73
N LEU A 9 10.26 -11.26 39.55
CA LEU A 9 9.87 -10.22 38.60
C LEU A 9 8.41 -10.51 38.22
N ASN A 10 7.51 -9.85 38.93
CA ASN A 10 6.07 -9.98 38.75
C ASN A 10 5.69 -9.21 37.48
N VAL A 11 5.83 -9.89 36.34
CA VAL A 11 5.29 -9.45 35.05
C VAL A 11 3.78 -9.68 35.09
N ALA A 12 3.04 -8.70 35.62
CA ALA A 12 1.66 -8.40 35.27
C ALA A 12 1.05 -7.51 36.35
N SER A 13 0.76 -6.25 36.02
CA SER A 13 -0.59 -5.73 36.26
C SER A 13 -0.81 -4.38 35.57
N ILE A 14 -1.78 -4.42 34.66
CA ILE A 14 -2.79 -3.36 34.45
C ILE A 14 -2.33 -2.21 33.55
N LEU A 15 -2.31 -2.56 32.26
CA LEU A 15 -3.01 -1.82 31.21
C LEU A 15 -4.18 -1.01 31.78
N ASN A 16 -4.07 0.31 31.73
CA ASN A 16 -5.22 1.19 31.80
C ASN A 16 -5.41 1.76 30.38
N PRO A 17 -6.26 1.16 29.52
CA PRO A 17 -6.46 1.64 28.16
C PRO A 17 -7.35 2.89 28.22
N ARG A 18 -6.78 4.05 28.55
CA ARG A 18 -7.41 5.31 28.15
C ARG A 18 -7.33 5.38 26.64
N GLN A 19 -8.51 5.30 26.04
CA GLN A 19 -8.79 5.18 24.62
C GLN A 19 -7.84 5.98 23.72
N PRO A 20 -7.36 5.43 22.59
CA PRO A 20 -6.66 6.22 21.59
C PRO A 20 -7.67 7.17 20.93
N ASN A 21 -7.60 8.44 21.32
CA ASN A 21 -8.37 9.49 20.70
C ASN A 21 -7.91 9.63 19.25
N ARG A 22 -8.84 9.42 18.32
CA ARG A 22 -8.61 9.40 16.87
C ARG A 22 -8.36 10.83 16.40
N ILE A 23 -7.11 11.27 16.40
CA ILE A 23 -6.71 12.53 15.76
C ILE A 23 -5.86 12.19 14.54
N LYS A 24 -6.38 12.60 13.38
CA LYS A 24 -5.78 12.49 12.06
C LYS A 24 -4.30 12.91 12.09
N GLY A 25 -3.41 12.03 11.63
CA GLY A 25 -2.13 12.42 11.01
C GLY A 25 -1.01 12.98 11.87
N ARG A 26 -1.02 12.85 13.21
CA ARG A 26 0.14 13.26 14.03
C ARG A 26 0.82 12.06 14.70
N VAL A 27 2.12 11.93 14.46
CA VAL A 27 3.02 10.97 15.10
C VAL A 27 2.95 11.15 16.61
N VAL A 28 2.41 10.16 17.33
CA VAL A 28 2.46 10.13 18.79
C VAL A 28 3.84 9.61 19.17
N ILE A 29 4.75 10.50 19.56
CA ILE A 29 6.03 10.12 20.16
C ILE A 29 5.72 9.64 21.58
N ALA A 30 5.62 8.33 21.77
CA ALA A 30 5.54 7.74 23.10
C ALA A 30 6.89 7.98 23.81
N ARG A 31 6.89 8.86 24.81
CA ARG A 31 8.09 9.22 25.57
C ARG A 31 8.23 8.23 26.73
N LEU A 32 9.04 7.18 26.56
CA LEU A 32 9.43 6.30 27.66
C LEU A 32 10.66 6.91 28.35
N SER A 33 10.49 7.44 29.57
CA SER A 33 11.60 7.81 30.44
C SER A 33 12.04 6.59 31.25
N ILE A 34 13.24 6.08 30.98
CA ILE A 34 13.86 5.04 31.80
C ILE A 34 14.91 5.72 32.71
N TYR A 35 14.79 5.51 34.01
CA TYR A 35 15.70 6.08 35.01
C TYR A 35 16.84 5.10 35.31
N ASN A 36 18.09 5.51 35.05
CA ASN A 36 19.26 4.71 35.40
C ASN A 36 19.73 5.05 36.82
N LYS A 37 19.53 4.11 37.76
CA LYS A 37 19.86 4.30 39.18
C LYS A 37 21.37 4.39 39.48
N LEU A 38 22.25 4.00 38.56
CA LEU A 38 23.70 4.00 38.78
C LEU A 38 24.36 5.36 38.50
N THR A 39 23.74 6.20 37.67
CA THR A 39 24.34 7.48 37.22
C THR A 39 23.48 8.70 37.57
N GLY A 40 22.31 8.51 38.18
CA GLY A 40 21.40 9.59 38.56
C GLY A 40 20.82 10.40 37.40
N ARG A 41 21.00 9.91 36.16
CA ARG A 41 20.56 10.61 34.94
C ARG A 41 19.43 9.84 34.26
N GLY A 42 18.36 10.56 33.91
CA GLY A 42 17.29 10.02 33.08
C GLY A 42 17.80 9.83 31.65
N ILE A 43 17.68 8.61 31.11
CA ILE A 43 18.02 8.33 29.71
C ILE A 43 16.72 8.45 28.91
N ILE A 44 16.65 9.46 28.04
CA ILE A 44 15.56 9.58 27.08
C ILE A 44 15.90 8.67 25.90
N ILE A 45 15.30 7.48 25.88
CA ILE A 45 15.38 6.60 24.71
C ILE A 45 14.30 7.08 23.74
N VAL A 46 14.71 7.91 22.77
CA VAL A 46 13.87 8.23 21.62
C VAL A 46 13.86 6.98 20.75
N ALA A 47 12.82 6.15 20.89
CA ALA A 47 12.54 5.10 19.94
C ALA A 47 12.17 5.78 18.61
N GLN A 48 13.17 6.05 17.77
CA GLN A 48 12.92 6.35 16.37
C GLN A 48 12.28 5.09 15.79
N SER A 49 10.98 5.16 15.55
CA SER A 49 10.28 4.16 14.75
C SER A 49 11.01 4.13 13.41
N ALA A 50 11.81 3.09 13.19
CA ALA A 50 12.43 2.80 11.92
C ALA A 50 11.28 2.50 10.94
N LYS A 51 10.71 3.57 10.40
CA LYS A 51 9.77 3.54 9.30
C LYS A 51 10.61 3.09 8.12
N LYS A 52 10.72 1.77 7.97
CA LYS A 52 11.22 1.13 6.77
C LYS A 52 10.38 1.73 5.64
N GLU A 53 10.92 2.72 4.94
CA GLU A 53 10.33 3.22 3.70
C GLU A 53 10.30 2.00 2.78
N ARG A 54 9.17 1.29 2.80
CA ARG A 54 8.83 0.38 1.72
C ARG A 54 8.73 1.30 0.52
N LEU A 55 9.80 1.30 -0.28
CA LEU A 55 9.80 1.80 -1.65
C LEU A 55 8.45 1.39 -2.27
N LEU A 56 7.61 2.39 -2.53
CA LEU A 56 6.27 2.15 -3.05
C LEU A 56 6.47 1.76 -4.51
N LYS A 57 6.42 0.46 -4.77
CA LYS A 57 6.49 -0.09 -6.14
C LYS A 57 5.44 0.61 -7.00
N MET A 58 5.89 1.20 -8.10
CA MET A 58 5.04 1.91 -9.05
C MET A 58 4.95 1.10 -10.33
N LEU A 59 3.72 0.88 -10.80
CA LEU A 59 3.44 0.27 -12.08
C LEU A 59 3.41 1.36 -13.15
N ILE A 60 4.15 1.14 -14.24
CA ILE A 60 4.17 2.04 -15.41
C ILE A 60 3.73 1.22 -16.62
N ALA A 61 2.62 1.60 -17.24
CA ALA A 61 2.09 0.98 -18.44
C ALA A 61 2.22 1.94 -19.63
N THR A 62 2.84 1.47 -20.71
CA THR A 62 2.92 2.16 -22.01
C THR A 62 1.98 1.46 -22.99
N PHE A 63 1.09 2.23 -23.60
CA PHE A 63 0.08 1.75 -24.54
C PHE A 63 0.55 1.92 -25.99
N ILE A 64 -0.09 1.20 -26.91
CA ILE A 64 0.23 1.22 -28.34
C ILE A 64 0.10 2.60 -29.00
N ASP A 65 -0.76 3.46 -28.45
CA ASP A 65 -0.95 4.85 -28.89
C ASP A 65 0.09 5.83 -28.30
N GLY A 66 1.04 5.34 -27.51
CA GLY A 66 2.05 6.13 -26.82
C GLY A 66 1.58 6.71 -25.49
N LEU A 67 0.34 6.44 -25.04
CA LEU A 67 -0.10 6.84 -23.71
C LEU A 67 0.74 6.12 -22.64
N VAL A 68 1.22 6.88 -21.65
CA VAL A 68 1.94 6.33 -20.49
C VAL A 68 1.13 6.63 -19.24
N LEU A 69 0.83 5.59 -18.46
CA LEU A 69 0.11 5.69 -17.20
C LEU A 69 0.90 5.07 -16.08
N GLU A 70 0.91 5.75 -14.95
CA GLU A 70 1.56 5.30 -13.72
C GLU A 70 0.52 5.02 -12.64
N GLY A 71 0.70 4.01 -11.81
CA GLY A 71 -0.19 3.71 -10.71
C GLY A 71 0.48 2.86 -9.64
N LYS A 72 0.05 2.99 -8.38
CA LYS A 72 0.57 2.15 -7.29
C LYS A 72 -0.08 0.77 -7.26
N THR A 73 -1.25 0.64 -7.92
CA THR A 73 -2.00 -0.61 -8.05
C THR A 73 -2.60 -0.72 -9.45
N TYR A 74 -2.93 -1.94 -9.87
CA TYR A 74 -3.64 -2.17 -11.13
C TYR A 74 -4.99 -1.44 -11.17
N GLU A 75 -5.70 -1.36 -10.05
CA GLU A 75 -6.93 -0.60 -9.94
C GLU A 75 -6.72 0.89 -10.26
N GLU A 76 -5.66 1.50 -9.70
CA GLU A 76 -5.34 2.90 -9.98
C GLU A 76 -5.02 3.13 -11.46
N LEU A 77 -4.28 2.20 -12.07
CA LEU A 77 -3.97 2.19 -13.50
C LEU A 77 -5.25 2.15 -14.34
N VAL A 78 -6.18 1.25 -14.04
CA VAL A 78 -7.46 1.13 -14.75
C VAL A 78 -8.33 2.38 -14.54
N ARG A 79 -8.36 2.95 -13.33
CA ARG A 79 -9.08 4.20 -13.05
C ARG A 79 -8.52 5.37 -13.85
N LYS A 80 -7.19 5.48 -13.96
CA LYS A 80 -6.52 6.50 -14.79
C LYS A 80 -6.81 6.27 -16.27
N LEU A 81 -6.75 5.03 -16.75
CA LEU A 81 -7.09 4.68 -18.12
C LEU A 81 -8.55 5.00 -18.47
N ARG A 82 -9.47 4.80 -17.54
CA ARG A 82 -10.86 5.26 -17.70
C ARG A 82 -10.94 6.78 -17.80
N SER A 83 -10.20 7.50 -16.95
CA SER A 83 -10.25 8.97 -16.89
C SER A 83 -9.72 9.65 -18.16
N THR A 84 -8.79 8.99 -18.87
CA THR A 84 -8.27 9.45 -20.16
C THR A 84 -9.20 9.09 -21.33
N SER A 85 -10.24 8.27 -21.09
CA SER A 85 -11.20 7.91 -22.13
C SER A 85 -12.23 9.02 -22.36
N PHE A 86 -12.75 9.10 -23.60
CA PHE A 86 -13.78 10.07 -24.01
C PHE A 86 -15.09 10.03 -23.19
N LYS A 87 -15.36 8.95 -22.44
CA LYS A 87 -16.59 8.79 -21.64
C LYS A 87 -16.24 8.48 -20.18
N PRO A 88 -15.69 9.44 -19.43
CA PRO A 88 -15.26 9.20 -18.05
C PRO A 88 -16.42 8.95 -17.08
N GLY A 89 -17.67 9.28 -17.44
CA GLY A 89 -18.85 9.13 -16.57
C GLY A 89 -19.30 7.69 -16.27
N LYS A 90 -18.80 6.69 -16.99
CA LYS A 90 -19.15 5.28 -16.77
C LYS A 90 -18.46 4.68 -15.55
N ASP A 91 -19.07 3.70 -14.89
CA ASP A 91 -18.39 2.96 -13.82
C ASP A 91 -17.15 2.20 -14.34
N VAL A 92 -16.19 1.91 -13.46
CA VAL A 92 -14.94 1.20 -13.83
C VAL A 92 -15.23 -0.18 -14.42
N LYS A 93 -16.20 -0.93 -13.89
CA LYS A 93 -16.53 -2.26 -14.40
C LYS A 93 -17.17 -2.19 -15.79
N GLU A 94 -18.03 -1.20 -16.01
CA GLU A 94 -18.64 -0.97 -17.32
C GLU A 94 -17.59 -0.55 -18.36
N TYR A 95 -16.66 0.32 -17.95
CA TYR A 95 -15.52 0.71 -18.77
C TYR A 95 -14.67 -0.50 -19.19
N MET A 96 -14.36 -1.42 -18.28
CA MET A 96 -13.60 -2.64 -18.61
C MET A 96 -14.33 -3.51 -19.64
N LYS A 97 -15.65 -3.69 -19.49
CA LYS A 97 -16.48 -4.46 -20.45
C LYS A 97 -16.53 -3.82 -21.84
N ASP A 98 -16.68 -2.50 -21.90
CA ASP A 98 -16.64 -1.79 -23.18
C ASP A 98 -15.25 -1.85 -23.83
N THR A 99 -14.20 -1.85 -23.01
CA THR A 99 -12.82 -2.00 -23.49
C THR A 99 -12.56 -3.40 -24.02
N GLN A 100 -13.04 -4.45 -23.34
CA GLN A 100 -12.99 -5.83 -23.85
C GLN A 100 -13.57 -5.95 -25.26
N ARG A 101 -14.79 -5.42 -25.47
CA ARG A 101 -15.43 -5.42 -26.79
C ARG A 101 -14.57 -4.70 -27.83
N ARG A 102 -14.06 -3.51 -27.50
CA ARG A 102 -13.21 -2.72 -28.41
C ARG A 102 -11.92 -3.42 -28.76
N VAL A 103 -11.24 -4.02 -27.78
CA VAL A 103 -10.01 -4.80 -27.99
C VAL A 103 -10.27 -5.98 -28.91
N GLN A 104 -11.38 -6.70 -28.73
CA GLN A 104 -11.77 -7.80 -29.61
C GLN A 104 -12.04 -7.30 -31.04
N PHE A 105 -12.75 -6.20 -31.22
CA PHE A 105 -12.96 -5.60 -32.55
C PHE A 105 -11.66 -5.14 -33.22
N GLN A 106 -10.73 -4.56 -32.45
CA GLN A 106 -9.49 -3.99 -32.99
C GLN A 106 -8.43 -5.05 -33.30
N THR A 107 -8.32 -6.07 -32.45
CA THR A 107 -7.24 -7.06 -32.53
C THR A 107 -7.69 -8.42 -33.07
N GLY A 108 -9.01 -8.66 -33.13
CA GLY A 108 -9.59 -9.99 -33.39
C GLY A 108 -9.41 -10.99 -32.24
N LYS A 109 -8.73 -10.60 -31.15
CA LYS A 109 -8.44 -11.45 -29.99
C LYS A 109 -9.41 -11.12 -28.87
N GLU A 110 -10.13 -12.13 -28.39
CA GLU A 110 -10.94 -12.00 -27.18
C GLU A 110 -10.02 -11.91 -25.95
N ILE A 111 -10.42 -11.10 -24.97
CA ILE A 111 -9.77 -11.03 -23.66
C ILE A 111 -10.72 -11.49 -22.56
N SER A 112 -10.20 -12.14 -21.53
CA SER A 112 -10.98 -12.65 -20.39
C SER A 112 -10.31 -12.30 -19.07
N TYR A 113 -11.06 -11.75 -18.12
CA TYR A 113 -10.55 -11.23 -16.86
C TYR A 113 -11.56 -11.35 -15.72
N THR A 114 -11.06 -11.43 -14.50
CA THR A 114 -11.86 -11.51 -13.26
C THR A 114 -11.66 -10.31 -12.34
N ASP A 115 -10.54 -9.62 -12.48
CA ASP A 115 -10.10 -8.51 -11.65
C ASP A 115 -9.27 -7.50 -12.47
N TYR A 116 -8.76 -6.46 -11.81
CA TYR A 116 -7.99 -5.40 -12.45
C TYR A 116 -6.62 -5.87 -12.95
N GLU A 117 -5.99 -6.82 -12.26
CA GLU A 117 -4.67 -7.34 -12.64
C GLU A 117 -4.77 -8.19 -13.90
N SER A 118 -5.64 -9.20 -13.89
CA SER A 118 -5.94 -10.04 -15.06
C SER A 118 -6.36 -9.21 -16.27
N PHE A 119 -7.13 -8.14 -16.08
CA PHE A 119 -7.48 -7.22 -17.16
C PHE A 119 -6.26 -6.53 -17.78
N ILE A 120 -5.36 -5.97 -16.96
CA ILE A 120 -4.14 -5.31 -17.47
C ILE A 120 -3.21 -6.33 -18.15
N LEU A 121 -3.06 -7.53 -17.59
CA LEU A 121 -2.23 -8.58 -18.18
C LEU A 121 -2.79 -9.08 -19.53
N GLU A 122 -4.11 -9.15 -19.68
CA GLU A 122 -4.73 -9.44 -20.98
C GLU A 122 -4.48 -8.34 -22.01
N LEU A 123 -4.49 -7.07 -21.59
CA LEU A 123 -4.13 -5.95 -22.48
C LEU A 123 -2.66 -6.02 -22.92
N VAL A 124 -1.77 -6.56 -22.09
CA VAL A 124 -0.38 -6.87 -22.48
C VAL A 124 -0.36 -8.03 -23.47
N ARG A 125 -1.10 -9.12 -23.20
CA ARG A 125 -1.17 -10.32 -24.08
C ARG A 125 -1.65 -9.98 -25.50
N VAL A 126 -2.59 -9.06 -25.63
CA VAL A 126 -3.12 -8.60 -26.92
C VAL A 126 -2.41 -7.38 -27.48
N GLU A 127 -1.26 -7.00 -26.89
CA GLU A 127 -0.34 -5.98 -27.40
C GLU A 127 -0.93 -4.56 -27.44
N ILE A 128 -1.98 -4.31 -26.65
CA ILE A 128 -2.52 -2.97 -26.42
C ILE A 128 -1.62 -2.21 -25.43
N ILE A 129 -1.12 -2.90 -24.41
CA ILE A 129 -0.02 -2.43 -23.56
C ILE A 129 1.27 -3.03 -24.09
N THR A 130 2.15 -2.19 -24.62
CA THR A 130 3.42 -2.60 -25.22
C THR A 130 4.54 -2.73 -24.20
N ASN A 131 4.40 -2.07 -23.04
CA ASN A 131 5.37 -2.18 -21.95
C ASN A 131 4.68 -2.04 -20.59
N LEU A 132 4.98 -2.97 -19.68
CA LEU A 132 4.55 -2.91 -18.28
C LEU A 132 5.78 -3.07 -17.39
N LYS A 133 6.13 -2.02 -16.63
CA LYS A 133 7.29 -2.02 -15.73
C LYS A 133 6.86 -1.82 -14.28
N ILE A 134 7.65 -2.39 -13.38
CA ILE A 134 7.58 -2.15 -11.95
C ILE A 134 8.83 -1.35 -11.58
N GLN A 135 8.64 -0.10 -11.17
CA GLN A 135 9.72 0.75 -10.66
C GLN A 135 9.77 0.63 -9.14
N GLU A 136 10.94 0.25 -8.62
CA GLU A 136 11.26 0.19 -7.18
C GLU A 136 11.88 1.50 -6.70
#